data_AF-A0A2N0QKQ7-F1
#
_entry.id   AF-A0A2N0QKQ7-F1
#
_cell.length_a   1.000
_cell.length_b   1.000
_cell.length_c   1.000
_cell.angle_alpha   90.00
_cell.angle_beta   90.00
_cell.angle_gamma   90.00
#
_symmetry.space_group_name_H-M   'P 1'
#
loop_
_entity.id
_entity.type
_entity.pdbx_description
1 polymer ?
#
loop_
_entity_poly.entity_id
_entity_poly.type
_entity_poly.pdbx_seq_one_letter_code
_entity_poly.pdbx_strand_id
1 'polypeptide(L)'
;MGNFYTELKNVSKSYDESLTVIHLVKQHKNPFIQKYKEIGTYKIIMNVPDQSIIKTFHQDMLGPLYLYDQLHNTDFVEFLRIFLEENGSANKISKRLFIHRNTVTYKINKIASLLDLDLNNTFARTNLNVAFMIEDIMNQKKGK
;
A
#
# COMPACT_ATOMS: atom_id res chain seq x y z
N MET A 1 -15.39 10.22 -6.53
CA MET A 1 -16.22 10.49 -7.73
C MET A 1 -15.50 9.97 -8.96
N GLY A 2 -16.21 9.29 -9.86
CA GLY A 2 -15.72 8.91 -11.19
C GLY A 2 -15.50 10.11 -12.10
N ASN A 3 -14.95 9.88 -13.29
CA ASN A 3 -14.79 10.92 -14.28
C ASN A 3 -16.12 11.30 -14.93
N PHE A 4 -16.20 12.54 -15.41
CA PHE A 4 -17.31 13.01 -16.22
C PHE A 4 -17.17 12.52 -17.66
N TYR A 5 -18.26 12.01 -18.22
CA TYR A 5 -18.36 11.59 -19.61
C TYR A 5 -19.63 12.16 -20.24
N THR A 6 -19.56 12.51 -21.52
CA THR A 6 -20.68 13.10 -22.29
C THR A 6 -21.52 12.05 -23.01
N GLU A 7 -21.00 10.84 -23.19
CA GLU A 7 -21.67 9.74 -23.89
C GLU A 7 -22.26 8.71 -22.92
N LEU A 8 -23.51 8.30 -23.17
CA LEU A 8 -24.23 7.35 -22.32
C LEU A 8 -23.49 6.00 -22.16
N LYS A 9 -22.78 5.56 -23.20
CA LYS A 9 -21.97 4.32 -23.17
C LYS A 9 -20.89 4.29 -22.09
N ASN A 10 -20.48 5.46 -21.59
CA ASN A 10 -19.43 5.60 -20.58
C ASN A 10 -19.98 5.75 -19.14
N VAL A 11 -21.31 5.70 -18.93
CA VAL A 11 -21.90 5.81 -17.60
C VAL A 11 -21.47 4.66 -16.69
N SER A 12 -21.46 3.42 -17.20
CA SER A 12 -20.96 2.25 -16.43
C SER A 12 -19.52 2.46 -15.98
N LYS A 13 -18.67 3.02 -16.86
CA LYS A 13 -17.28 3.33 -16.55
C LYS A 13 -17.16 4.36 -15.43
N SER A 14 -17.94 5.45 -15.47
CA SER A 14 -17.96 6.46 -14.40
C SER A 14 -18.41 5.88 -13.05
N TYR A 15 -19.34 4.93 -13.09
CA TYR A 15 -19.80 4.21 -11.90
C TYR A 15 -18.69 3.31 -11.32
N ASP A 16 -18.02 2.50 -12.14
CA ASP A 16 -16.91 1.64 -11.71
C ASP A 16 -15.72 2.45 -11.14
N GLU A 17 -15.41 3.59 -11.78
CA GLU A 17 -14.42 4.56 -11.28
C GLU A 17 -14.83 5.13 -9.91
N SER A 18 -16.12 5.41 -9.70
CA SER A 18 -16.63 5.89 -8.41
C SER A 18 -16.52 4.83 -7.31
N LEU A 19 -16.88 3.58 -7.61
CA LEU A 19 -16.76 2.46 -6.67
C LEU A 19 -15.31 2.22 -6.25
N THR A 20 -14.39 2.31 -7.21
CA THR A 20 -12.94 2.23 -6.97
C THR A 20 -12.50 3.29 -5.95
N VAL A 21 -12.88 4.55 -6.16
CA VAL A 21 -12.54 5.64 -5.25
C VAL A 21 -13.10 5.40 -3.85
N ILE A 22 -14.37 4.98 -3.74
CA ILE A 22 -15.02 4.74 -2.44
C ILE A 22 -14.25 3.69 -1.63
N HIS A 23 -13.77 2.64 -2.28
CA HIS A 23 -12.99 1.58 -1.61
C HIS A 23 -11.65 2.11 -1.08
N LEU A 24 -10.89 2.81 -1.93
CA LEU A 24 -9.60 3.40 -1.53
C LEU A 24 -9.76 4.38 -0.37
N VAL A 25 -10.77 5.26 -0.44
CA VAL A 25 -11.09 6.22 0.61
C VAL A 25 -11.41 5.54 1.94
N LYS A 26 -12.17 4.42 1.91
CA LYS A 26 -12.48 3.62 3.10
C LYS A 26 -11.24 2.99 3.73
N GLN A 27 -10.34 2.42 2.94
CA GLN A 27 -9.13 1.78 3.47
C GLN A 27 -8.15 2.78 4.08
N HIS A 28 -7.98 3.93 3.45
CA HIS A 28 -7.09 4.98 3.94
C HIS A 28 -7.71 5.84 5.05
N LYS A 29 -8.92 5.48 5.52
CA LYS A 29 -9.73 6.24 6.50
C LYS A 29 -9.80 7.74 6.15
N ASN A 30 -9.78 8.06 4.85
CA ASN A 30 -9.76 9.43 4.39
C ASN A 30 -11.21 9.93 4.34
N PRO A 31 -11.60 10.97 5.09
CA PRO A 31 -12.98 11.45 5.08
C PRO A 31 -13.30 12.32 3.84
N PHE A 32 -12.32 12.66 3.01
CA PHE A 32 -12.48 13.59 1.89
C PHE A 32 -12.88 12.89 0.59
N ILE A 33 -13.75 13.56 -0.18
CA ILE A 33 -14.15 13.15 -1.52
C ILE A 33 -12.94 13.27 -2.46
N GLN A 34 -12.41 12.14 -2.93
CA GLN A 34 -11.40 12.12 -3.99
C GLN A 34 -12.04 11.97 -5.37
N LYS A 35 -11.40 12.51 -6.41
CA LYS A 35 -11.76 12.22 -7.80
C LYS A 35 -10.95 11.03 -8.32
N TYR A 36 -11.52 10.25 -9.23
CA TYR A 36 -10.82 9.11 -9.82
C TYR A 36 -9.52 9.53 -10.51
N LYS A 37 -9.46 10.72 -11.11
CA LYS A 37 -8.21 11.25 -11.68
C LYS A 37 -7.09 11.52 -10.65
N GLU A 38 -7.44 11.62 -9.37
CA GLU A 38 -6.51 11.96 -8.27
C GLU A 38 -5.95 10.72 -7.56
N ILE A 39 -6.45 9.51 -7.86
CA ILE A 39 -5.97 8.26 -7.22
C ILE A 39 -4.58 7.83 -7.73
N GLY A 40 -3.99 8.54 -8.70
CA GLY A 40 -2.60 8.37 -9.11
C GLY A 40 -2.23 6.94 -9.49
N THR A 41 -1.19 6.40 -8.85
CA THR A 41 -0.61 5.07 -9.11
C THR A 41 -1.64 3.93 -9.02
N TYR A 42 -2.68 4.05 -8.18
CA TYR A 42 -3.76 3.05 -8.11
C TYR A 42 -4.41 2.80 -9.47
N LYS A 43 -4.60 3.85 -10.27
CA LYS A 43 -5.16 3.74 -11.63
C LYS A 43 -4.27 2.87 -12.51
N ILE A 44 -2.95 3.04 -12.43
CA ILE A 44 -2.00 2.26 -13.24
C ILE A 44 -2.08 0.79 -12.85
N ILE A 45 -2.03 0.49 -11.54
CA ILE A 45 -2.07 -0.87 -11.02
C ILE A 45 -3.37 -1.58 -11.42
N MET A 46 -4.51 -0.92 -11.30
CA MET A 46 -5.82 -1.53 -11.61
C MET A 46 -6.04 -1.79 -13.10
N ASN A 47 -5.31 -1.11 -13.98
CA ASN A 47 -5.39 -1.29 -15.43
C ASN A 47 -4.39 -2.33 -15.97
N VAL A 48 -3.61 -2.99 -15.10
CA VAL A 48 -2.75 -4.11 -15.52
C VAL A 48 -3.64 -5.29 -15.92
N PRO A 49 -3.64 -5.72 -17.20
CA PRO A 49 -4.54 -6.78 -17.66
C PRO A 49 -4.22 -8.13 -16.98
N ASP A 50 -2.94 -8.43 -16.86
CA ASP A 50 -2.47 -9.65 -16.20
C ASP A 50 -2.32 -9.43 -14.69
N GLN A 51 -3.33 -9.90 -13.96
CA GLN A 51 -3.38 -9.81 -12.51
C GLN A 51 -2.32 -10.68 -11.80
N SER A 52 -1.69 -11.63 -12.50
CA SER A 52 -0.62 -12.44 -11.93
C SER A 52 0.65 -11.62 -11.68
N ILE A 53 0.92 -10.62 -12.52
CA ILE A 53 2.08 -9.73 -12.40
C ILE A 53 2.02 -8.94 -11.09
N ILE A 54 0.88 -8.30 -10.81
CA ILE A 54 0.74 -7.49 -9.59
C ILE A 54 0.74 -8.36 -8.33
N LYS A 55 0.16 -9.57 -8.39
CA LYS A 55 0.17 -10.52 -7.26
C LYS A 55 1.58 -11.01 -6.96
N THR A 56 2.34 -11.36 -8.00
CA THR A 56 3.73 -11.81 -7.87
C THR A 56 4.60 -10.69 -7.34
N PHE A 57 4.44 -9.46 -7.85
CA PHE A 57 5.15 -8.29 -7.32
C PHE A 57 4.86 -8.04 -5.83
N HIS A 58 3.60 -8.12 -5.40
CA HIS A 58 3.25 -8.01 -3.97
C HIS A 58 3.93 -9.11 -3.14
N GLN A 59 3.87 -10.35 -3.61
CA GLN A 59 4.46 -11.51 -2.94
C GLN A 59 5.99 -11.41 -2.85
N ASP A 60 6.67 -10.96 -3.91
CA ASP A 60 8.12 -10.80 -3.92
C ASP A 60 8.57 -9.70 -2.95
N MET A 61 7.80 -8.61 -2.87
CA MET A 61 8.15 -7.45 -2.04
C MET A 61 7.81 -7.61 -0.55
N LEU A 62 6.67 -8.24 -0.22
CA LEU A 62 6.15 -8.31 1.16
C LEU A 62 6.01 -9.73 1.70
N GLY A 63 6.01 -10.75 0.84
CA GLY A 63 5.84 -12.15 1.20
C GLY A 63 6.83 -12.65 2.25
N PRO A 64 8.15 -12.36 2.15
CA PRO A 64 9.12 -12.75 3.19
C PRO A 64 8.77 -12.19 4.56
N LEU A 65 8.22 -10.97 4.60
CA LEU A 65 7.88 -10.31 5.86
C LEU A 65 6.60 -10.87 6.48
N TYR A 66 5.59 -11.16 5.65
CA TYR A 66 4.39 -11.86 6.09
C TYR A 66 4.70 -13.25 6.66
N LEU A 67 5.57 -14.01 5.98
CA LEU A 67 5.99 -15.33 6.45
C LEU A 67 6.72 -15.21 7.80
N TYR A 68 7.60 -14.22 7.94
CA TYR A 68 8.32 -13.98 9.19
C TYR A 68 7.38 -13.60 10.33
N ASP A 69 6.44 -12.67 10.09
CA ASP A 69 5.44 -12.25 11.08
C ASP A 69 4.59 -13.44 11.54
N GLN A 70 4.17 -14.31 10.62
CA GLN A 70 3.40 -15.51 10.94
C GLN A 70 4.20 -16.52 11.79
N LEU A 71 5.48 -16.74 11.46
CA LEU A 71 6.33 -17.72 12.16
C LEU A 71 6.82 -17.24 13.52
N HIS A 72 7.03 -15.93 13.68
CA HIS A 72 7.65 -15.33 14.86
C HIS A 72 6.69 -14.47 15.70
N ASN A 73 5.43 -14.36 15.29
CA ASN A 73 4.41 -13.53 15.93
C ASN A 73 4.88 -12.07 16.09
N THR A 74 5.45 -11.52 15.02
CA THR A 74 5.89 -10.13 14.94
C THR A 74 4.91 -9.27 14.15
N ASP A 75 5.17 -7.96 14.13
CA ASP A 75 4.34 -6.90 13.54
C ASP A 75 5.11 -6.10 12.47
N PHE A 76 6.09 -6.72 11.80
CA PHE A 76 7.00 -6.01 10.91
C PHE A 76 6.33 -5.49 9.64
N VAL A 77 5.33 -6.18 9.10
CA VAL A 77 4.55 -5.69 7.96
C VAL A 77 3.85 -4.38 8.33
N GLU A 78 3.15 -4.36 9.47
CA GLU A 78 2.44 -3.17 9.93
C GLU A 78 3.42 -2.03 10.25
N PHE A 79 4.53 -2.36 10.93
CA PHE A 79 5.58 -1.39 11.20
C PHE A 79 6.18 -0.81 9.90
N LEU A 80 6.39 -1.63 8.86
CA LEU A 80 6.90 -1.17 7.58
C LEU A 80 5.94 -0.19 6.91
N ARG A 81 4.63 -0.46 6.96
CA ARG A 81 3.60 0.47 6.44
C ARG A 81 3.71 1.83 7.14
N ILE A 82 3.81 1.85 8.47
CA ILE A 82 4.01 3.07 9.26
C ILE A 82 5.34 3.76 8.93
N PHE A 83 6.41 2.99 8.74
CA PHE A 83 7.71 3.53 8.35
C PHE A 83 7.63 4.30 7.02
N LEU A 84 6.94 3.75 6.03
CA LEU A 84 6.77 4.40 4.72
C LEU A 84 5.90 5.66 4.83
N GLU A 85 4.80 5.62 5.59
CA GLU A 85 3.91 6.76 5.85
C GLU A 85 4.65 7.92 6.53
N GLU A 86 5.49 7.62 7.52
CA GLU A 86 6.31 8.63 8.22
C GLU A 86 7.58 9.02 7.45
N ASN A 87 7.68 8.60 6.19
CA ASN A 87 8.79 8.86 5.28
C ASN A 87 10.17 8.40 5.81
N GLY A 88 10.19 7.37 6.64
CA GLY A 88 11.38 6.83 7.29
C GLY A 88 11.87 7.63 8.50
N SER A 89 11.07 8.60 8.99
CA SER A 89 11.47 9.42 10.14
C SER A 89 11.36 8.64 11.45
N ALA A 90 12.49 8.14 11.95
CA ALA A 90 12.52 7.40 13.21
C ALA A 90 11.94 8.19 14.40
N ASN A 91 12.10 9.52 14.41
CA ASN A 91 11.53 10.40 15.43
C ASN A 91 10.00 10.45 15.36
N LYS A 92 9.41 10.54 14.16
CA LYS A 92 7.95 10.54 14.01
C LYS A 92 7.36 9.17 14.36
N ILE A 93 8.00 8.09 13.91
CA ILE A 93 7.58 6.70 14.22
C ILE A 93 7.63 6.44 15.72
N SER A 94 8.72 6.83 16.40
CA SER A 94 8.87 6.69 17.85
C SER A 94 7.74 7.38 18.60
N LYS A 95 7.37 8.61 18.20
CA LYS A 95 6.24 9.34 18.79
C LYS A 95 4.89 8.70 18.47
N ARG A 96 4.67 8.28 17.22
CA ARG A 96 3.41 7.69 16.73
C ARG A 96 3.10 6.35 17.39
N LEU A 97 4.12 5.51 17.56
CA LEU A 97 4.00 4.17 18.13
C LEU A 97 4.31 4.13 19.64
N PHE A 98 4.71 5.25 20.25
CA PHE A 98 5.13 5.33 21.66
C PHE A 98 6.24 4.32 22.01
N ILE A 99 7.18 4.10 21.08
CA ILE A 99 8.32 3.19 21.25
C ILE A 99 9.64 3.95 21.24
N HIS A 100 10.67 3.39 21.89
CA HIS A 100 12.00 3.98 21.91
C HIS A 100 12.65 3.97 20.51
N ARG A 101 13.49 4.99 20.22
CA ARG A 101 14.19 5.11 18.93
C ARG A 101 15.09 3.89 18.61
N ASN A 102 15.64 3.24 19.63
CA ASN A 102 16.41 2.01 19.46
C ASN A 102 15.56 0.87 18.90
N THR A 103 14.32 0.73 19.39
CA THR A 103 13.38 -0.28 18.87
C THR A 103 13.02 0.01 17.42
N VAL A 104 12.78 1.27 17.06
CA VAL A 104 12.56 1.68 15.67
C VAL A 104 13.74 1.27 14.78
N THR A 105 14.97 1.57 15.22
CA THR A 105 16.20 1.25 14.47
C THR A 105 16.37 -0.26 14.31
N TYR A 106 16.14 -1.03 15.38
CA TYR A 106 16.16 -2.49 15.34
C TYR A 106 15.17 -3.03 14.31
N LYS A 107 13.91 -2.58 14.34
CA LYS A 107 12.88 -3.04 13.40
C LYS A 107 13.24 -2.71 11.96
N ILE A 108 13.70 -1.49 11.68
CA ILE A 108 14.17 -1.09 10.33
C ILE A 108 15.29 -2.00 9.84
N ASN A 109 16.32 -2.22 10.66
CA ASN A 109 17.46 -3.07 10.28
C ASN A 109 17.03 -4.52 10.06
N LYS A 110 16.12 -5.03 10.90
CA LYS A 110 15.61 -6.39 10.77
C LYS A 110 14.79 -6.55 9.48
N ILE A 111 13.92 -5.60 9.17
CA ILE A 111 13.12 -5.60 7.94
C ILE A 111 14.03 -5.50 6.70
N ALA A 112 14.99 -4.59 6.70
CA ALA A 112 15.97 -4.45 5.63
C ALA A 112 16.70 -5.77 5.35
N SER A 113 17.11 -6.48 6.41
CA SER A 113 17.75 -7.79 6.31
C SER A 113 16.81 -8.90 5.83
N LEU A 114 15.54 -8.89 6.24
CA LEU A 114 14.56 -9.91 5.82
C LEU A 114 14.14 -9.75 4.35
N LEU A 115 14.12 -8.51 3.85
CA LEU A 115 13.76 -8.20 2.48
C LEU A 115 14.98 -8.15 1.54
N ASP A 116 16.20 -8.16 2.08
CA ASP A 116 17.44 -7.91 1.34
C ASP A 116 17.38 -6.58 0.56
N LEU A 117 16.91 -5.51 1.22
CA LEU A 117 16.71 -4.19 0.64
C LEU A 117 17.33 -3.08 1.49
N ASP A 118 17.89 -2.07 0.83
CA ASP A 118 18.22 -0.80 1.48
C ASP A 118 16.97 0.07 1.61
N LEU A 119 16.46 0.20 2.83
CA LEU A 119 15.28 1.03 3.13
C LEU A 119 15.55 2.55 3.06
N ASN A 120 16.79 3.00 2.86
CA ASN A 120 17.07 4.40 2.53
C ASN A 120 16.98 4.68 1.02
N ASN A 121 17.04 3.64 0.19
CA ASN A 121 16.90 3.76 -1.25
C ASN A 121 15.47 4.14 -1.64
N THR A 122 15.33 5.24 -2.38
CA THR A 122 14.01 5.75 -2.79
C THR A 122 13.26 4.75 -3.66
N PHE A 123 13.93 4.08 -4.60
CA PHE A 123 13.30 3.11 -5.49
C PHE A 123 12.79 1.87 -4.72
N ALA A 124 13.59 1.36 -3.77
CA ALA A 124 13.16 0.27 -2.89
C ALA A 124 11.92 0.67 -2.07
N ARG A 125 11.92 1.86 -1.46
CA ARG A 125 10.75 2.39 -0.75
C ARG A 125 9.54 2.57 -1.66
N THR A 126 9.72 3.03 -2.90
CA THR A 126 8.64 3.15 -3.88
C THR A 126 8.04 1.79 -4.21
N ASN A 127 8.86 0.76 -4.43
CA ASN A 127 8.39 -0.59 -4.70
C ASN A 127 7.56 -1.15 -3.54
N LEU A 128 8.02 -0.94 -2.30
CA LEU A 128 7.25 -1.35 -1.11
C LEU A 128 5.93 -0.58 -0.97
N ASN A 129 5.91 0.72 -1.27
CA ASN A 129 4.66 1.49 -1.33
C ASN A 129 3.71 0.92 -2.39
N VAL A 130 4.20 0.61 -3.58
CA VAL A 130 3.40 0.00 -4.65
C VAL A 130 2.87 -1.38 -4.23
N ALA A 131 3.66 -2.18 -3.52
CA ALA A 131 3.21 -3.47 -2.99
C ALA A 131 2.03 -3.29 -2.03
N PHE A 132 2.10 -2.35 -1.08
CA PHE A 132 0.95 -2.03 -0.21
C PHE A 132 -0.25 -1.48 -0.98
N MET A 133 -0.05 -0.67 -2.03
CA MET A 133 -1.16 -0.22 -2.89
C MET A 133 -1.84 -1.39 -3.62
N ILE A 134 -1.07 -2.39 -4.06
CA ILE A 134 -1.62 -3.61 -4.67
C ILE A 134 -2.44 -4.39 -3.64
N GLU A 135 -1.94 -4.55 -2.41
CA GLU A 135 -2.66 -5.19 -1.32
C GLU A 135 -4.01 -4.52 -1.01
N ASP A 136 -4.01 -3.19 -0.96
CA ASP A 136 -5.19 -2.37 -0.75
C ASP A 136 -6.27 -2.66 -1.83
N ILE A 137 -5.84 -2.79 -3.09
CA ILE A 137 -6.70 -3.20 -4.22
C ILE A 137 -7.14 -4.66 -4.10
N MET A 138 -6.25 -5.60 -3.76
CA MET A 138 -6.58 -7.03 -3.70
C MET A 138 -7.61 -7.34 -2.62
N ASN A 139 -7.54 -6.65 -1.48
CA ASN A 139 -8.51 -6.76 -0.40
C ASN A 139 -9.92 -6.28 -0.81
N GLN A 140 -10.07 -5.53 -1.91
CA GLN A 140 -11.35 -5.20 -2.54
C GLN A 140 -12.08 -6.43 -3.11
N LYS A 141 -11.34 -7.39 -3.69
CA LYS A 141 -11.93 -8.52 -4.44
C LYS A 141 -12.42 -9.67 -3.53
N LYS A 142 -12.01 -9.70 -2.25
CA LYS A 142 -12.47 -10.71 -1.27
C LYS A 142 -13.84 -10.39 -0.65
N GLY A 143 -14.40 -9.21 -0.91
CA GLY A 143 -15.70 -8.77 -0.39
C GLY A 143 -16.88 -8.94 -1.36
N LYS A 144 -16.76 -9.80 -2.37
CA LYS A 144 -17.82 -10.17 -3.31
C LYS A 144 -18.11 -11.66 -3.23
#